data_AF-A0A2C9W009-F1
#
_entry.id   AF-A0A2C9W009-F1
#
_cell.length_a   1.000
_cell.length_b   1.000
_cell.length_c   1.000
_cell.angle_alpha   90.00
_cell.angle_beta   90.00
_cell.angle_gamma   90.00
#
_symmetry.space_group_name_H-M   'P 1'
#
loop_
_entity.id
_entity.type
_entity.pdbx_description
1 polymer ?
#
loop_
_entity_poly.entity_id
_entity_poly.type
_entity_poly.pdbx_seq_one_letter_code
_entity_poly.pdbx_strand_id
1 'polypeptide(L)'
;MDAVRANLGGRKVQLCGLAQYVNLIGITIGYTITASISMVAVKRSNCFHKHGHHVKCNISNYPYMIIFACIQIILSQIPNFHKLSWLSVLAAVMSFAYSSIGLGLSIAKVAGGGHARTSLTGTAVGVDVTPAQKVWKSFQAIGNIAFAYAFSTVLIEIQDTIKSSPPENKAMKRASFVGILITTLFYVLCGSVGYAAFGDDAPGNFLTGFGFYEPFWLIDFANVCIAVHLIGAYQVFSQPVFSFVEKNCHQKWPETKFITREHAINIPFFGVYYLNSFRLVWRTVYVIVTAVVAMIFPFFNDFLGLIGAASFWPLTVYFPVEMYIARTRMRKFSLPWTWLNILSFACLIVSLVAAAGSIEGLVNSLKKYKPFQSVQ
;
A
#
# COMPACT_ATOMS: atom_id res chain seq x y z
N MET A 1 -3.54 16.90 7.48
CA MET A 1 -4.10 17.58 8.69
C MET A 1 -4.16 19.11 8.62
N ASP A 2 -3.03 19.79 8.43
CA ASP A 2 -2.96 21.26 8.50
C ASP A 2 -3.83 21.95 7.44
N ALA A 3 -3.92 21.37 6.24
CA ALA A 3 -4.83 21.84 5.19
C ALA A 3 -6.31 21.82 5.66
N VAL A 4 -6.77 20.74 6.32
CA VAL A 4 -8.14 20.67 6.84
C VAL A 4 -8.35 21.69 7.96
N ARG A 5 -7.34 21.92 8.81
CA ARG A 5 -7.39 22.96 9.85
C ARG A 5 -7.55 24.35 9.25
N ALA A 6 -6.80 24.68 8.21
CA ALA A 6 -6.84 25.99 7.55
C ALA A 6 -8.14 26.26 6.78
N ASN A 7 -8.84 25.21 6.33
CA ASN A 7 -10.03 25.35 5.48
C ASN A 7 -11.36 25.10 6.19
N LEU A 8 -11.41 24.13 7.11
CA LEU A 8 -12.64 23.63 7.72
C LEU A 8 -12.66 23.77 9.25
N GLY A 9 -11.50 23.62 9.90
CA GLY A 9 -11.37 23.73 11.35
C GLY A 9 -12.16 22.70 12.17
N GLY A 10 -12.19 22.90 13.49
CA GLY A 10 -13.03 22.14 14.42
C GLY A 10 -12.80 20.62 14.44
N ARG A 11 -13.89 19.86 14.73
CA ARG A 11 -13.87 18.39 14.83
C ARG A 11 -13.46 17.67 13.55
N LYS A 12 -13.62 18.32 12.38
CA LYS A 12 -13.22 17.76 11.07
C LYS A 12 -11.71 17.49 10.99
N VAL A 13 -10.91 18.28 11.72
CA VAL A 13 -9.46 18.04 11.82
C VAL A 13 -9.19 16.70 12.50
N GLN A 14 -9.82 16.42 13.64
CA GLN A 14 -9.62 15.16 14.37
C GLN A 14 -10.02 13.93 13.54
N LEU A 15 -11.16 14.02 12.83
CA LEU A 15 -11.62 12.96 11.94
C LEU A 15 -10.66 12.72 10.75
N CYS A 16 -10.15 13.80 10.14
CA CYS A 16 -9.13 13.69 9.10
C CYS A 16 -7.87 13.02 9.62
N GLY A 17 -7.43 13.37 10.84
CA GLY A 17 -6.24 12.81 11.44
C GLY A 17 -6.38 11.33 11.72
N LEU A 18 -7.51 10.93 12.29
CA LEU A 18 -7.82 9.52 12.52
C LEU A 18 -7.78 8.74 11.19
N ALA A 19 -8.48 9.21 10.16
CA ALA A 19 -8.48 8.55 8.86
C ALA A 19 -7.07 8.50 8.23
N GLN A 20 -6.32 9.61 8.28
CA GLN A 20 -4.98 9.71 7.70
C GLN A 20 -4.01 8.75 8.39
N TYR A 21 -3.93 8.75 9.71
CA TYR A 21 -2.96 7.90 10.43
C TYR A 21 -3.35 6.43 10.43
N VAL A 22 -4.65 6.08 10.51
CA VAL A 22 -5.10 4.69 10.33
C VAL A 22 -4.69 4.18 8.96
N ASN A 23 -4.85 4.99 7.91
CA ASN A 23 -4.44 4.61 6.56
C ASN A 23 -2.91 4.43 6.43
N LEU A 24 -2.11 5.39 6.92
CA LEU A 24 -0.64 5.32 6.85
C LEU A 24 -0.12 4.07 7.59
N ILE A 25 -0.64 3.79 8.79
CA ILE A 25 -0.30 2.59 9.56
C ILE A 25 -0.71 1.33 8.80
N GLY A 26 -1.94 1.30 8.29
CA GLY A 26 -2.45 0.21 7.45
C GLY A 26 -1.53 -0.08 6.26
N ILE A 27 -1.11 0.95 5.52
CA ILE A 27 -0.19 0.80 4.38
C ILE A 27 1.13 0.14 4.82
N THR A 28 1.73 0.57 5.93
CA THR A 28 2.98 -0.03 6.42
C THR A 28 2.85 -1.50 6.81
N ILE A 29 1.70 -1.91 7.37
CA ILE A 29 1.38 -3.31 7.63
C ILE A 29 1.23 -4.08 6.32
N GLY A 30 0.47 -3.52 5.35
CA GLY A 30 0.24 -4.13 4.04
C GLY A 30 1.53 -4.37 3.26
N TYR A 31 2.47 -3.44 3.31
CA TYR A 31 3.79 -3.60 2.70
C TYR A 31 4.62 -4.71 3.34
N THR A 32 4.56 -4.86 4.67
CA THR A 32 5.22 -5.96 5.37
C THR A 32 4.67 -7.32 4.91
N ILE A 33 3.33 -7.43 4.78
CA ILE A 33 2.67 -8.63 4.25
C ILE A 33 3.13 -8.91 2.81
N THR A 34 3.02 -7.90 1.95
CA THR A 34 3.27 -8.06 0.50
C THR A 34 4.73 -8.41 0.21
N ALA A 35 5.68 -7.72 0.86
CA ALA A 35 7.10 -8.02 0.70
C ALA A 35 7.42 -9.45 1.13
N SER A 36 6.82 -9.92 2.24
CA SER A 36 7.02 -11.30 2.70
C SER A 36 6.47 -12.33 1.71
N ILE A 37 5.28 -12.11 1.12
CA ILE A 37 4.69 -12.99 0.10
C ILE A 37 5.62 -13.11 -1.12
N SER A 38 6.18 -11.99 -1.59
CA SER A 38 7.11 -12.00 -2.72
C SER A 38 8.41 -12.75 -2.40
N MET A 39 8.98 -12.56 -1.21
CA MET A 39 10.19 -13.30 -0.81
C MET A 39 9.92 -14.80 -0.60
N VAL A 40 8.73 -15.16 -0.13
CA VAL A 40 8.29 -16.56 -0.07
C VAL A 40 8.13 -17.15 -1.46
N ALA A 41 7.61 -16.40 -2.43
CA ALA A 41 7.49 -16.84 -3.82
C ALA A 41 8.85 -17.21 -4.42
N VAL A 42 9.90 -16.41 -4.16
CA VAL A 42 11.28 -16.71 -4.58
C VAL A 42 11.77 -18.03 -4.00
N LYS A 43 11.63 -18.24 -2.68
CA LYS A 43 12.10 -19.48 -2.05
C LYS A 43 11.29 -20.70 -2.50
N ARG A 44 10.00 -20.52 -2.73
CA ARG A 44 9.12 -21.58 -3.22
C ARG A 44 9.48 -21.98 -4.66
N SER A 45 9.69 -21.01 -5.53
CA SER A 45 10.18 -21.20 -6.91
C SER A 45 11.49 -22.00 -6.94
N ASN A 46 12.50 -21.54 -6.18
CA ASN A 46 13.79 -22.24 -6.07
C ASN A 46 13.68 -23.66 -5.49
N CYS A 47 12.77 -23.88 -4.53
CA CYS A 47 12.54 -25.20 -3.95
C CYS A 47 12.01 -26.19 -4.98
N PHE A 48 11.02 -25.78 -5.79
CA PHE A 48 10.46 -26.60 -6.86
C PHE A 48 11.49 -26.88 -7.96
N HIS A 49 12.29 -25.89 -8.33
CA HIS A 49 13.33 -26.09 -9.34
C HIS A 49 14.41 -27.08 -8.87
N LYS A 50 14.81 -27.02 -7.59
CA LYS A 50 15.85 -27.90 -7.05
C LYS A 50 15.41 -29.34 -6.79
N HIS A 51 14.18 -29.54 -6.29
CA HIS A 51 13.72 -30.85 -5.81
C HIS A 51 12.62 -31.47 -6.69
N GLY A 52 12.24 -30.79 -7.77
CA GLY A 52 11.16 -31.21 -8.68
C GLY A 52 9.77 -30.84 -8.18
N HIS A 53 8.78 -30.98 -9.06
CA HIS A 53 7.40 -30.53 -8.83
C HIS A 53 6.60 -31.40 -7.86
N HIS A 54 7.11 -32.57 -7.48
CA HIS A 54 6.40 -33.54 -6.63
C HIS A 54 6.53 -33.25 -5.13
N VAL A 55 7.45 -32.36 -4.72
CA VAL A 55 7.64 -32.03 -3.30
C VAL A 55 6.73 -30.90 -2.82
N LYS A 56 6.25 -31.02 -1.58
CA LYS A 56 5.53 -29.94 -0.91
C LYS A 56 6.50 -28.90 -0.35
N CYS A 57 6.73 -27.83 -1.11
CA CYS A 57 7.54 -26.69 -0.68
C CYS A 57 6.73 -25.73 0.22
N ASN A 58 6.51 -26.11 1.48
CA ASN A 58 5.82 -25.27 2.47
C ASN A 58 6.81 -24.29 3.10
N ILE A 59 6.66 -23.01 2.77
CA ILE A 59 7.53 -21.93 3.28
C ILE A 59 6.69 -20.97 4.14
N SER A 60 7.15 -20.69 5.35
CA SER A 60 6.49 -19.75 6.26
C SER A 60 6.78 -18.29 5.89
N ASN A 61 5.77 -17.42 6.03
CA ASN A 61 5.91 -15.97 5.78
C ASN A 61 6.63 -15.25 6.93
N TYR A 62 6.55 -15.73 8.19
CA TYR A 62 7.03 -15.00 9.37
C TYR A 62 8.52 -14.64 9.32
N PRO A 63 9.44 -15.54 8.92
CA PRO A 63 10.86 -15.18 8.82
C PRO A 63 11.10 -13.99 7.88
N TYR A 64 10.35 -13.92 6.78
CA TYR A 64 10.47 -12.83 5.81
C TYR A 64 9.84 -11.53 6.29
N MET A 65 8.74 -11.59 7.05
CA MET A 65 8.20 -10.42 7.74
C MET A 65 9.19 -9.86 8.76
N ILE A 66 9.87 -10.73 9.52
CA ILE A 66 10.91 -10.33 10.49
C ILE A 66 12.10 -9.70 9.77
N ILE A 67 12.59 -10.31 8.69
CA ILE A 67 13.70 -9.76 7.88
C ILE A 67 13.32 -8.37 7.35
N PHE A 68 12.12 -8.23 6.77
CA PHE A 68 11.64 -6.94 6.28
C PHE A 68 11.56 -5.92 7.43
N ALA A 69 11.03 -6.29 8.58
CA ALA A 69 10.96 -5.42 9.76
C ALA A 69 12.36 -5.00 10.25
N CYS A 70 13.34 -5.90 10.28
CA CYS A 70 14.73 -5.56 10.64
C CYS A 70 15.33 -4.53 9.69
N ILE A 71 15.10 -4.68 8.37
CA ILE A 71 15.53 -3.68 7.38
C ILE A 71 14.84 -2.34 7.65
N GLN A 72 13.54 -2.36 7.89
CA GLN A 72 12.78 -1.13 8.18
C GLN A 72 13.23 -0.45 9.48
N ILE A 73 13.56 -1.19 10.54
CA ILE A 73 14.10 -0.61 11.78
C ILE A 73 15.35 0.23 11.49
N ILE A 74 16.25 -0.27 10.64
CA ILE A 74 17.48 0.43 10.25
C ILE A 74 17.15 1.66 9.39
N LEU A 75 16.38 1.47 8.31
CA LEU A 75 16.07 2.54 7.36
C LEU A 75 15.19 3.63 7.97
N SER A 76 14.28 3.28 8.88
CA SER A 76 13.43 4.22 9.59
C SER A 76 14.21 5.15 10.49
N GLN A 77 15.49 4.90 10.80
CA GLN A 77 16.31 5.88 11.50
C GLN A 77 16.70 7.07 10.61
N ILE A 78 16.56 6.97 9.29
CA ILE A 78 16.86 8.08 8.39
C ILE A 78 15.85 9.22 8.65
N PRO A 79 16.31 10.45 8.93
CA PRO A 79 15.44 11.47 9.52
C PRO A 79 14.38 12.02 8.56
N ASN A 80 14.71 12.29 7.28
CA ASN A 80 13.86 13.07 6.38
C ASN A 80 13.77 12.49 4.96
N PHE A 81 12.62 12.71 4.29
CA PHE A 81 12.34 12.34 2.89
C PHE A 81 13.39 12.78 1.87
N HIS A 82 13.97 13.98 2.04
CA HIS A 82 14.97 14.48 1.10
C HIS A 82 16.19 13.54 1.02
N LYS A 83 16.60 12.97 2.16
CA LYS A 83 17.69 11.98 2.24
C LYS A 83 17.30 10.61 1.69
N LEU A 84 16.01 10.37 1.46
CA LEU A 84 15.44 9.16 0.88
C LEU A 84 15.07 9.31 -0.59
N SER A 85 15.34 10.46 -1.22
CA SER A 85 15.01 10.71 -2.63
C SER A 85 15.55 9.63 -3.58
N TRP A 86 16.78 9.17 -3.35
CA TRP A 86 17.38 8.06 -4.10
C TRP A 86 16.61 6.74 -3.92
N LEU A 87 16.08 6.49 -2.72
CA LEU A 87 15.31 5.30 -2.39
C LEU A 87 13.94 5.33 -3.11
N SER A 88 13.34 6.51 -3.25
CA SER A 88 12.11 6.70 -4.04
C SER A 88 12.35 6.46 -5.54
N VAL A 89 13.49 6.89 -6.09
CA VAL A 89 13.86 6.61 -7.49
C VAL A 89 14.06 5.11 -7.69
N LEU A 90 14.81 4.46 -6.80
CA LEU A 90 15.00 3.00 -6.82
C LEU A 90 13.66 2.27 -6.77
N ALA A 91 12.78 2.66 -5.84
CA ALA A 91 11.44 2.11 -5.70
C ALA A 91 10.61 2.24 -6.99
N ALA A 92 10.66 3.40 -7.65
CA ALA A 92 9.97 3.61 -8.92
C ALA A 92 10.51 2.69 -10.02
N VAL A 93 11.84 2.59 -10.19
CA VAL A 93 12.47 1.69 -11.18
C VAL A 93 12.05 0.24 -10.94
N MET A 94 12.10 -0.21 -9.68
CA MET A 94 11.67 -1.56 -9.32
C MET A 94 10.18 -1.79 -9.62
N SER A 95 9.34 -0.78 -9.40
CA SER A 95 7.91 -0.82 -9.75
C SER A 95 7.65 -1.04 -11.22
N PHE A 96 8.35 -0.31 -12.09
CA PHE A 96 8.28 -0.51 -13.54
C PHE A 96 8.79 -1.88 -13.95
N ALA A 97 9.90 -2.34 -13.35
CA ALA A 97 10.52 -3.62 -13.68
C ALA A 97 9.57 -4.79 -13.45
N TYR A 98 9.06 -4.98 -12.22
CA TYR A 98 8.20 -6.14 -11.95
C TYR A 98 6.86 -6.05 -12.68
N SER A 99 6.30 -4.85 -12.89
CA SER A 99 5.01 -4.69 -13.57
C SER A 99 5.16 -5.04 -15.06
N SER A 100 6.26 -4.60 -15.70
CA SER A 100 6.56 -4.92 -17.09
C SER A 100 6.86 -6.41 -17.28
N ILE A 101 7.62 -7.01 -16.36
CA ILE A 101 7.90 -8.47 -16.39
C ILE A 101 6.60 -9.25 -16.22
N GLY A 102 5.78 -8.93 -15.23
CA GLY A 102 4.51 -9.59 -15.00
C GLY A 102 3.55 -9.48 -16.19
N LEU A 103 3.48 -8.31 -16.81
CA LEU A 103 2.72 -8.11 -18.03
C LEU A 103 3.26 -8.95 -19.18
N GLY A 104 4.58 -8.94 -19.41
CA GLY A 104 5.22 -9.75 -20.45
C GLY A 104 5.00 -11.25 -20.28
N LEU A 105 5.12 -11.76 -19.05
CA LEU A 105 4.82 -13.15 -18.71
C LEU A 105 3.34 -13.50 -18.96
N SER A 106 2.43 -12.57 -18.65
CA SER A 106 1.00 -12.75 -18.91
C SER A 106 0.70 -12.80 -20.41
N ILE A 107 1.30 -11.90 -21.20
CA ILE A 107 1.19 -11.91 -22.67
C ILE A 107 1.72 -13.23 -23.22
N ALA A 108 2.90 -13.67 -22.78
CA ALA A 108 3.53 -14.89 -23.26
C ALA A 108 2.69 -16.14 -22.91
N LYS A 109 2.07 -16.18 -21.72
CA LYS A 109 1.17 -17.27 -21.33
C LYS A 109 -0.10 -17.32 -22.20
N VAL A 110 -0.70 -16.17 -22.48
CA VAL A 110 -1.88 -16.08 -23.37
C VAL A 110 -1.52 -16.50 -24.79
N ALA A 111 -0.39 -16.01 -25.32
CA ALA A 111 0.10 -16.35 -26.66
C ALA A 111 0.49 -17.83 -26.79
N GLY A 112 0.93 -18.47 -25.70
CA GLY A 112 1.28 -19.89 -25.65
C GLY A 112 0.10 -20.86 -25.69
N GLY A 113 -1.14 -20.39 -25.87
CA GLY A 113 -2.33 -21.23 -26.08
C GLY A 113 -2.97 -21.82 -24.81
N GLY A 114 -2.52 -21.39 -23.62
CA GLY A 114 -3.18 -21.74 -22.36
C GLY A 114 -4.51 -21.00 -22.23
N HIS A 115 -5.63 -21.66 -22.52
CA HIS A 115 -6.96 -21.05 -22.41
C HIS A 115 -7.45 -21.15 -20.97
N ALA A 116 -7.25 -20.07 -20.21
CA ALA A 116 -7.85 -19.94 -18.89
C ALA A 116 -9.36 -19.71 -19.00
N ARG A 117 -10.12 -20.20 -18.02
CA ARG A 117 -11.56 -19.96 -17.94
C ARG A 117 -11.81 -18.49 -17.63
N THR A 118 -12.30 -17.74 -18.60
CA THR A 118 -12.58 -16.31 -18.46
C THR A 118 -14.06 -16.04 -18.72
N SER A 119 -14.60 -15.06 -18.01
CA SER A 119 -15.94 -14.53 -18.25
C SER A 119 -15.98 -13.02 -18.00
N LEU A 120 -16.95 -12.35 -18.65
CA LEU A 120 -17.19 -10.91 -18.49
C LEU A 120 -17.67 -10.54 -17.07
N THR A 121 -18.19 -11.53 -16.33
CA THR A 121 -18.67 -11.34 -14.94
C THR A 121 -17.73 -11.93 -13.89
N GLY A 122 -16.51 -12.33 -14.26
CA GLY A 122 -15.59 -13.02 -13.36
C GLY A 122 -15.94 -14.49 -13.10
N THR A 123 -15.49 -15.00 -11.96
CA THR A 123 -15.66 -16.41 -11.54
C THR A 123 -17.09 -16.92 -11.68
N ALA A 124 -17.24 -18.12 -12.25
CA ALA A 124 -18.54 -18.75 -12.43
C ALA A 124 -19.18 -19.17 -11.09
N VAL A 125 -20.45 -18.81 -10.91
CA VAL A 125 -21.23 -19.19 -9.72
C VAL A 125 -21.56 -20.68 -9.78
N GLY A 126 -21.42 -21.39 -8.66
CA GLY A 126 -21.76 -22.81 -8.54
C GLY A 126 -20.64 -23.77 -8.92
N VAL A 127 -19.50 -23.27 -9.41
CA VAL A 127 -18.27 -24.07 -9.56
C VAL A 127 -17.30 -23.74 -8.42
N ASP A 128 -16.79 -22.50 -8.40
CA ASP A 128 -15.72 -22.10 -7.46
C ASP A 128 -16.22 -21.23 -6.31
N VAL A 129 -17.36 -20.56 -6.51
CA VAL A 129 -17.93 -19.63 -5.54
C VAL A 129 -19.46 -19.69 -5.48
N THR A 130 -20.02 -19.44 -4.30
CA THR A 130 -21.46 -19.21 -4.13
C THR A 130 -21.85 -17.80 -4.64
N PRO A 131 -23.14 -17.53 -4.93
CA PRO A 131 -23.58 -16.19 -5.32
C PRO A 131 -23.17 -15.12 -4.32
N ALA A 132 -23.33 -15.40 -3.02
CA ALA A 132 -22.97 -14.47 -1.95
C ALA A 132 -21.46 -14.19 -1.92
N GLN A 133 -20.63 -15.24 -2.01
CA GLN A 133 -19.16 -15.09 -2.05
C GLN A 133 -18.70 -14.26 -3.25
N LYS A 134 -19.35 -14.44 -4.41
CA LYS A 134 -19.05 -13.62 -5.60
C LYS A 134 -19.29 -12.14 -5.32
N VAL A 135 -20.44 -11.79 -4.72
CA VAL A 135 -20.78 -10.41 -4.35
C VAL A 135 -19.76 -9.83 -3.36
N TRP A 136 -19.42 -10.57 -2.29
CA TRP A 136 -18.44 -10.10 -1.30
C TRP A 136 -17.06 -9.87 -1.89
N LYS A 137 -16.57 -10.79 -2.75
CA LYS A 137 -15.32 -10.63 -3.48
C LYS A 137 -15.36 -9.42 -4.42
N SER A 138 -16.50 -9.15 -5.09
CA SER A 138 -16.65 -7.95 -5.92
C SER A 138 -16.56 -6.66 -5.10
N PHE A 139 -17.21 -6.61 -3.94
CA PHE A 139 -17.11 -5.45 -3.05
C PHE A 139 -15.70 -5.24 -2.50
N GLN A 140 -15.03 -6.32 -2.10
CA GLN A 140 -13.62 -6.28 -1.73
C GLN A 140 -12.74 -5.75 -2.87
N ALA A 141 -12.97 -6.20 -4.11
CA ALA A 141 -12.21 -5.74 -5.27
C ALA A 141 -12.36 -4.23 -5.52
N ILE A 142 -13.54 -3.66 -5.27
CA ILE A 142 -13.75 -2.21 -5.29
C ILE A 142 -12.85 -1.51 -4.25
N GLY A 143 -12.74 -2.07 -3.05
CA GLY A 143 -11.81 -1.59 -2.02
C GLY A 143 -10.34 -1.66 -2.47
N ASN A 144 -9.93 -2.75 -3.13
CA ASN A 144 -8.58 -2.88 -3.68
C ASN A 144 -8.30 -1.84 -4.77
N ILE A 145 -9.27 -1.55 -5.64
CA ILE A 145 -9.15 -0.47 -6.64
C ILE A 145 -9.03 0.89 -5.95
N ALA A 146 -9.86 1.16 -4.95
CA ALA A 146 -9.81 2.40 -4.18
C ALA A 146 -8.45 2.60 -3.50
N PHE A 147 -7.89 1.54 -2.90
CA PHE A 147 -6.55 1.53 -2.33
C PHE A 147 -5.47 1.83 -3.39
N ALA A 148 -5.58 1.23 -4.57
CA ALA A 148 -4.59 1.37 -5.64
C ALA A 148 -4.40 2.82 -6.13
N TYR A 149 -5.42 3.68 -5.95
CA TYR A 149 -5.39 5.11 -6.28
C TYR A 149 -5.24 6.03 -5.04
N ALA A 150 -4.93 5.51 -3.86
CA ALA A 150 -4.92 6.25 -2.58
C ALA A 150 -3.67 7.15 -2.35
N PHE A 151 -3.12 7.77 -3.40
CA PHE A 151 -1.92 8.61 -3.30
C PHE A 151 -2.18 9.98 -2.64
N SER A 152 -3.45 10.39 -2.52
CA SER A 152 -3.84 11.69 -1.94
C SER A 152 -3.39 11.87 -0.49
N THR A 153 -3.07 10.78 0.20
CA THR A 153 -2.70 10.74 1.63
C THR A 153 -1.29 11.21 1.94
N VAL A 154 -0.41 11.23 0.93
CA VAL A 154 0.97 11.76 1.01
C VAL A 154 1.21 12.88 0.01
N LEU A 155 0.19 13.24 -0.79
CA LEU A 155 0.29 14.23 -1.85
C LEU A 155 0.74 15.60 -1.33
N ILE A 156 0.18 16.04 -0.20
CA ILE A 156 0.49 17.35 0.38
C ILE A 156 1.91 17.35 0.94
N GLU A 157 2.29 16.27 1.63
CA GLU A 157 3.63 16.08 2.18
C GLU A 157 4.70 16.02 1.09
N ILE A 158 4.40 15.41 -0.07
CA ILE A 158 5.28 15.43 -1.24
C ILE A 158 5.36 16.85 -1.83
N GLN A 159 4.22 17.52 -1.98
CA GLN A 159 4.17 18.85 -2.58
C GLN A 159 5.00 19.87 -1.79
N ASP A 160 5.01 19.79 -0.46
CA ASP A 160 5.81 20.63 0.45
C ASP A 160 7.33 20.45 0.29
N THR A 161 7.78 19.39 -0.39
CA THR A 161 9.20 19.13 -0.67
C THR A 161 9.67 19.61 -2.04
N ILE A 162 8.74 20.04 -2.92
CA ILE A 162 9.06 20.47 -4.27
C ILE A 162 9.70 21.86 -4.24
N LYS A 163 10.65 22.11 -5.16
CA LYS A 163 11.24 23.45 -5.32
C LYS A 163 10.15 24.48 -5.64
N SER A 164 10.29 25.68 -5.09
CA SER A 164 9.34 26.79 -5.27
C SER A 164 9.22 27.31 -6.71
N SER A 165 10.14 26.97 -7.61
CA SER A 165 10.09 27.33 -9.03
C SER A 165 10.28 26.09 -9.92
N PRO A 166 9.34 25.78 -10.85
CA PRO A 166 8.05 26.45 -11.10
C PRO A 166 7.08 26.30 -9.91
N PRO A 167 5.95 27.04 -9.86
CA PRO A 167 4.97 26.93 -8.77
C PRO A 167 4.62 25.47 -8.46
N GLU A 168 4.68 25.11 -7.18
CA GLU A 168 4.48 23.73 -6.71
C GLU A 168 3.18 23.11 -7.23
N ASN A 169 2.10 23.90 -7.31
CA ASN A 169 0.82 23.43 -7.84
C ASN A 169 0.87 23.06 -9.33
N LYS A 170 1.70 23.73 -10.14
CA LYS A 170 1.91 23.40 -11.57
C LYS A 170 2.75 22.14 -11.69
N ALA A 171 3.84 22.06 -10.93
CA ALA A 171 4.72 20.89 -10.90
C ALA A 171 3.94 19.64 -10.44
N MET A 172 3.24 19.73 -9.32
CA MET A 172 2.47 18.63 -8.74
C MET A 172 1.30 18.22 -9.63
N LYS A 173 0.57 19.16 -10.27
CA LYS A 173 -0.49 18.80 -11.24
C LYS A 173 0.06 17.99 -12.41
N ARG A 174 1.19 18.41 -12.98
CA ARG A 174 1.83 17.68 -14.09
C ARG A 174 2.30 16.31 -13.62
N ALA A 175 2.97 16.24 -12.47
CA ALA A 175 3.47 14.99 -11.90
C ALA A 175 2.31 14.02 -11.58
N SER A 176 1.24 14.49 -10.93
CA SER A 176 0.05 13.68 -10.64
C SER A 176 -0.64 13.20 -11.91
N PHE A 177 -0.79 14.06 -12.93
CA PHE A 177 -1.41 13.66 -14.19
C PHE A 177 -0.64 12.52 -14.87
N VAL A 178 0.68 12.69 -15.02
CA VAL A 178 1.55 11.67 -15.62
C VAL A 178 1.57 10.40 -14.76
N GLY A 179 1.69 10.55 -13.44
CA GLY A 179 1.72 9.44 -12.50
C GLY A 179 0.44 8.61 -12.54
N ILE A 180 -0.73 9.25 -12.47
CA ILE A 180 -2.03 8.57 -12.58
C ILE A 180 -2.16 7.90 -13.95
N LEU A 181 -1.85 8.59 -15.05
CA LEU A 181 -1.97 8.03 -16.40
C LEU A 181 -1.16 6.73 -16.55
N ILE A 182 0.12 6.77 -16.16
CA ILE A 182 1.02 5.60 -16.23
C ILE A 182 0.49 4.48 -15.32
N THR A 183 0.12 4.82 -14.09
CA THR A 183 -0.36 3.84 -13.10
C THR A 183 -1.65 3.16 -13.58
N THR A 184 -2.61 3.93 -14.09
CA THR A 184 -3.85 3.41 -14.68
C THR A 184 -3.56 2.47 -15.85
N LEU A 185 -2.64 2.85 -16.74
CA LEU A 185 -2.26 2.01 -17.87
C LEU A 185 -1.71 0.65 -17.39
N PHE A 186 -0.77 0.64 -16.43
CA PHE A 186 -0.25 -0.60 -15.87
C PHE A 186 -1.32 -1.42 -15.14
N TYR A 187 -2.19 -0.78 -14.34
CA TYR A 187 -3.24 -1.50 -13.62
C TYR A 187 -4.26 -2.14 -14.56
N VAL A 188 -4.72 -1.42 -15.59
CA VAL A 188 -5.65 -1.97 -16.58
C VAL A 188 -4.99 -3.10 -17.36
N LEU A 189 -3.73 -2.92 -17.81
CA LEU A 189 -3.01 -3.96 -18.54
C LEU A 189 -2.74 -5.21 -17.69
N CYS A 190 -2.19 -5.05 -16.48
CA CYS A 190 -1.93 -6.18 -15.58
C CYS A 190 -3.24 -6.86 -15.16
N GLY A 191 -4.31 -6.11 -14.88
CA GLY A 191 -5.60 -6.66 -14.52
C GLY A 191 -6.25 -7.45 -15.66
N SER A 192 -6.30 -6.87 -16.87
CA SER A 192 -6.94 -7.49 -18.03
C SER A 192 -6.14 -8.65 -18.61
N VAL A 193 -4.84 -8.46 -18.87
CA VAL A 193 -3.97 -9.50 -19.44
C VAL A 193 -3.66 -10.57 -18.39
N GLY A 194 -3.48 -10.20 -17.13
CA GLY A 194 -3.35 -11.16 -16.03
C GLY A 194 -4.61 -12.02 -15.88
N TYR A 195 -5.80 -11.42 -15.94
CA TYR A 195 -7.05 -12.20 -15.94
C TYR A 195 -7.18 -13.06 -17.21
N ALA A 196 -6.75 -12.60 -18.38
CA ALA A 196 -6.70 -13.44 -19.58
C ALA A 196 -5.74 -14.65 -19.40
N ALA A 197 -4.64 -14.48 -18.68
CA ALA A 197 -3.62 -15.50 -18.47
C ALA A 197 -3.99 -16.54 -17.38
N PHE A 198 -4.81 -16.17 -16.38
CA PHE A 198 -5.15 -17.03 -15.24
C PHE A 198 -6.64 -17.31 -15.07
N GLY A 199 -7.51 -16.49 -15.64
CA GLY A 199 -8.96 -16.65 -15.57
C GLY A 199 -9.50 -16.64 -14.14
N ASP A 200 -10.45 -17.52 -13.88
CA ASP A 200 -11.10 -17.70 -12.58
C ASP A 200 -10.11 -18.03 -11.44
N ASP A 201 -8.92 -18.54 -11.78
CA ASP A 201 -7.84 -18.89 -10.84
C ASP A 201 -6.81 -17.75 -10.62
N ALA A 202 -7.10 -16.53 -11.08
CA ALA A 202 -6.20 -15.39 -10.93
C ALA A 202 -5.82 -15.15 -9.45
N PRO A 203 -4.51 -15.22 -9.08
CA PRO A 203 -4.10 -14.97 -7.71
C PRO A 203 -4.09 -13.47 -7.39
N GLY A 204 -4.28 -13.12 -6.12
CA GLY A 204 -4.25 -11.72 -5.66
C GLY A 204 -2.94 -11.00 -5.97
N ASN A 205 -1.81 -11.70 -5.81
CA ASN A 205 -0.55 -11.30 -6.42
C ASN A 205 -0.33 -12.19 -7.66
N PHE A 206 -0.63 -11.67 -8.85
CA PHE A 206 -0.61 -12.48 -10.07
C PHE A 206 0.79 -13.04 -10.41
N LEU A 207 1.88 -12.43 -9.93
CA LEU A 207 3.24 -12.98 -10.08
C LEU A 207 3.43 -14.31 -9.36
N THR A 208 2.66 -14.58 -8.30
CA THR A 208 2.69 -15.89 -7.62
C THR A 208 2.07 -17.00 -8.47
N GLY A 209 1.19 -16.64 -9.42
CA GLY A 209 0.61 -17.57 -10.38
C GLY A 209 1.62 -18.09 -11.41
N PHE A 210 2.75 -17.40 -11.59
CA PHE A 210 3.81 -17.82 -12.49
C PHE A 210 4.82 -18.77 -11.86
N GLY A 211 4.71 -19.18 -10.59
CA GLY A 211 5.78 -19.91 -9.88
C GLY A 211 6.33 -21.21 -10.53
N PHE A 212 5.77 -21.66 -11.65
CA PHE A 212 6.21 -22.79 -12.48
C PHE A 212 6.57 -22.39 -13.93
N TYR A 213 6.63 -21.10 -14.24
CA TYR A 213 6.87 -20.59 -15.57
C TYR A 213 8.38 -20.48 -15.81
N GLU A 214 8.84 -20.90 -16.99
CA GLU A 214 10.25 -20.80 -17.39
C GLU A 214 10.46 -19.56 -18.28
N PRO A 215 11.50 -18.74 -18.03
CA PRO A 215 12.58 -19.00 -17.08
C PRO A 215 12.27 -18.54 -15.63
N PHE A 216 12.45 -19.44 -14.66
CA PHE A 216 12.09 -19.17 -13.25
C PHE A 216 12.86 -17.99 -12.62
N TRP A 217 14.10 -17.74 -13.07
CA TRP A 217 14.93 -16.62 -12.57
C TRP A 217 14.28 -15.25 -12.81
N LEU A 218 13.49 -15.12 -13.89
CA LEU A 218 12.84 -13.86 -14.24
C LEU A 218 11.72 -13.52 -13.25
N ILE A 219 11.04 -14.55 -12.75
CA ILE A 219 9.97 -14.44 -11.75
C ILE A 219 10.56 -14.13 -10.38
N ASP A 220 11.67 -14.79 -10.05
CA ASP A 220 12.41 -14.52 -8.83
C ASP A 220 12.90 -13.06 -8.82
N PHE A 221 13.48 -12.61 -9.94
CA PHE A 221 13.89 -11.21 -10.11
C PHE A 221 12.71 -10.24 -9.94
N ALA A 222 11.56 -10.51 -10.56
CA ALA A 222 10.37 -9.67 -10.40
C ALA A 222 9.86 -9.60 -8.94
N ASN A 223 9.88 -10.72 -8.22
CA ASN A 223 9.50 -10.74 -6.80
C ASN A 223 10.52 -10.02 -5.91
N VAL A 224 11.83 -10.11 -6.22
CA VAL A 224 12.86 -9.31 -5.56
C VAL A 224 12.64 -7.82 -5.82
N CYS A 225 12.30 -7.43 -7.06
CA CYS A 225 11.93 -6.05 -7.38
C CYS A 225 10.73 -5.57 -6.54
N ILE A 226 9.69 -6.39 -6.34
CA ILE A 226 8.60 -6.04 -5.42
C ILE A 226 9.13 -5.79 -4.01
N ALA A 227 9.92 -6.71 -3.46
CA ALA A 227 10.45 -6.56 -2.11
C ALA A 227 11.27 -5.27 -1.95
N VAL A 228 12.14 -4.94 -2.92
CA VAL A 228 12.93 -3.71 -2.92
C VAL A 228 12.07 -2.45 -3.10
N HIS A 229 11.07 -2.48 -3.98
CA HIS A 229 10.09 -1.39 -4.12
C HIS A 229 9.44 -1.11 -2.77
N LEU A 230 8.90 -2.14 -2.12
CA LEU A 230 8.18 -2.00 -0.86
C LEU A 230 9.07 -1.54 0.29
N ILE A 231 10.38 -1.82 0.23
CA ILE A 231 11.33 -1.24 1.19
C ILE A 231 11.31 0.29 1.12
N GLY A 232 11.40 0.85 -0.10
CA GLY A 232 11.36 2.29 -0.30
C GLY A 232 9.98 2.91 -0.04
N ALA A 233 8.93 2.26 -0.52
CA ALA A 233 7.56 2.72 -0.32
C ALA A 233 7.20 2.79 1.18
N TYR A 234 7.61 1.80 1.99
CA TYR A 234 7.39 1.82 3.45
C TYR A 234 7.90 3.12 4.08
N GLN A 235 9.11 3.54 3.72
CA GLN A 235 9.69 4.77 4.25
C GLN A 235 8.87 6.00 3.85
N VAL A 236 8.33 6.03 2.62
CA VAL A 236 7.49 7.15 2.18
C VAL A 236 6.23 7.30 3.05
N PHE A 237 5.63 6.19 3.48
CA PHE A 237 4.38 6.23 4.25
C PHE A 237 4.59 6.23 5.78
N SER A 238 5.73 5.78 6.30
CA SER A 238 6.03 5.78 7.74
C SER A 238 6.51 7.15 8.25
N GLN A 239 7.23 7.91 7.42
CA GLN A 239 7.84 9.18 7.82
C GLN A 239 6.82 10.26 8.27
N PRO A 240 5.63 10.40 7.66
CA PRO A 240 4.62 11.33 8.16
C PRO A 240 4.08 10.95 9.55
N VAL A 241 4.00 9.64 9.85
CA VAL A 241 3.63 9.15 11.19
C VAL A 241 4.72 9.50 12.20
N PHE A 242 5.98 9.27 11.86
CA PHE A 242 7.12 9.60 12.71
C PHE A 242 7.20 11.09 12.99
N SER A 243 7.15 11.92 11.94
CA SER A 243 7.19 13.38 12.05
C SER A 243 6.05 13.90 12.94
N PHE A 244 4.83 13.37 12.79
CA PHE A 244 3.71 13.75 13.63
C PHE A 244 3.95 13.43 15.10
N VAL A 245 4.31 12.19 15.43
CA VAL A 245 4.50 11.79 16.84
C VAL A 245 5.68 12.55 17.46
N GLU A 246 6.82 12.61 16.76
CA GLU A 246 8.01 13.32 17.24
C GLU A 246 7.75 14.80 17.48
N LYS A 247 7.09 15.50 16.55
CA LYS A 247 6.75 16.91 16.70
C LYS A 247 5.82 17.14 17.90
N ASN A 248 4.79 16.32 18.07
CA ASN A 248 3.86 16.45 19.20
C ASN A 248 4.55 16.17 20.53
N CYS A 249 5.40 15.14 20.60
CA CYS A 249 6.14 14.82 21.83
C CYS A 249 7.13 15.93 22.18
N HIS A 250 7.84 16.48 21.20
CA HIS A 250 8.79 17.58 21.41
C HIS A 250 8.10 18.88 21.87
N GLN A 251 6.90 19.16 21.35
CA GLN A 251 6.12 20.33 21.79
C GLN A 251 5.51 20.14 23.19
N LYS A 252 5.11 18.92 23.54
CA LYS A 252 4.45 18.62 24.81
C LYS A 252 5.41 18.44 25.97
N TRP A 253 6.62 17.94 25.71
CA TRP A 253 7.64 17.65 26.73
C TRP A 253 9.02 18.24 26.38
N PRO A 254 9.13 19.57 26.23
CA PRO A 254 10.38 20.23 25.83
C PRO A 254 11.53 20.04 26.83
N GLU A 255 11.21 19.89 28.12
CA GLU A 255 12.20 19.73 29.20
C GLU A 255 12.81 18.31 29.27
N THR A 256 12.23 17.34 28.56
CA THR A 256 12.66 15.93 28.66
C THR A 256 13.85 15.68 27.75
N LYS A 257 15.04 15.55 28.35
CA LYS A 257 16.30 15.27 27.62
C LYS A 257 16.23 14.02 26.73
N PHE A 258 15.45 13.00 27.08
CA PHE A 258 15.26 11.82 26.24
C PHE A 258 14.61 12.14 24.87
N ILE A 259 13.73 13.14 24.85
CA ILE A 259 12.99 13.57 23.65
C ILE A 259 13.75 14.67 22.89
N THR A 260 14.40 15.59 23.59
CA THR A 260 14.99 16.79 22.96
C THR A 260 16.49 16.69 22.69
N ARG A 261 17.23 15.82 23.39
CA ARG A 261 18.69 15.74 23.23
C ARG A 261 19.06 15.01 21.93
N GLU A 262 19.87 15.66 21.11
CA GLU A 262 20.54 15.04 19.97
C GLU A 262 21.99 14.70 20.31
N HIS A 263 22.41 13.48 20.01
CA HIS A 263 23.77 12.98 20.19
C HIS A 263 24.44 12.90 18.82
N ALA A 264 25.46 13.72 18.60
CA ALA A 264 26.24 13.66 17.36
C ALA A 264 27.15 12.43 17.38
N ILE A 265 26.95 11.52 16.43
CA ILE A 265 27.84 10.38 16.17
C ILE A 265 28.51 10.63 14.83
N ASN A 266 29.84 10.64 14.83
CA ASN A 266 30.60 10.73 13.60
C ASN A 266 30.70 9.33 12.98
N ILE A 267 30.03 9.11 11.86
CA ILE A 267 30.08 7.84 11.14
C ILE A 267 31.20 7.95 10.10
N PRO A 268 32.24 7.10 10.15
CA PRO A 268 33.28 7.08 9.14
C PRO A 268 32.66 7.02 7.73
N PHE A 269 33.12 7.90 6.83
CA PHE A 269 32.66 8.02 5.44
C PHE A 269 31.22 8.54 5.19
N PHE A 270 30.37 8.68 6.22
CA PHE A 270 28.98 9.16 6.08
C PHE A 270 28.70 10.48 6.81
N GLY A 271 29.67 11.00 7.55
CA GLY A 271 29.61 12.29 8.23
C GLY A 271 28.92 12.23 9.61
N VAL A 272 28.57 13.39 10.15
CA VAL A 272 27.94 13.51 11.47
C VAL A 272 26.45 13.18 11.38
N TYR A 273 26.04 12.18 12.15
CA TYR A 273 24.66 11.74 12.28
C TYR A 273 24.13 12.06 13.68
N TYR A 274 22.98 12.73 13.76
CA TYR A 274 22.37 13.13 15.02
C TYR A 274 21.37 12.07 15.49
N LEU A 275 21.72 11.38 16.56
CA LEU A 275 20.88 10.37 17.21
C LEU A 275 20.05 10.97 18.32
N ASN A 276 18.75 10.69 18.27
CA ASN A 276 17.82 11.02 19.32
C ASN A 276 17.28 9.72 19.93
N SER A 277 17.38 9.57 21.24
CA SER A 277 17.02 8.32 21.93
C SER A 277 15.53 8.02 21.82
N PHE A 278 14.66 9.03 21.92
CA PHE A 278 13.23 8.89 21.70
C PHE A 278 12.92 8.43 20.27
N ARG A 279 13.51 9.08 19.26
CA ARG A 279 13.34 8.71 17.85
C ARG A 279 13.72 7.25 17.61
N LEU A 280 14.87 6.81 18.14
CA LEU A 280 15.33 5.43 18.00
C LEU A 280 14.32 4.44 18.58
N VAL A 281 13.92 4.64 19.84
CA VAL A 281 13.01 3.73 20.54
C VAL A 281 11.63 3.72 19.90
N TRP A 282 11.03 4.89 19.69
CA TRP A 282 9.67 5.01 19.15
C TRP A 282 9.56 4.42 17.74
N ARG A 283 10.48 4.77 16.82
CA ARG A 283 10.43 4.25 15.45
C ARG A 283 10.63 2.73 15.42
N THR A 284 11.51 2.20 16.27
CA THR A 284 11.69 0.74 16.40
C THR A 284 10.43 0.06 16.93
N VAL A 285 9.82 0.59 18.00
CA VAL A 285 8.55 0.07 18.55
C VAL A 285 7.45 0.10 17.48
N TYR A 286 7.35 1.18 16.72
CA TYR A 286 6.38 1.29 15.62
C TYR A 286 6.56 0.18 14.58
N VAL A 287 7.79 -0.06 14.11
CA VAL A 287 8.06 -1.12 13.13
C VAL A 287 7.73 -2.49 13.70
N ILE A 288 8.11 -2.76 14.96
CA ILE A 288 7.80 -4.03 15.63
C ILE A 288 6.28 -4.24 15.73
N VAL A 289 5.53 -3.25 16.19
CA VAL A 289 4.08 -3.35 16.36
C VAL A 289 3.41 -3.60 15.01
N THR A 290 3.75 -2.82 13.98
CA THR A 290 3.17 -3.01 12.63
C THR A 290 3.53 -4.37 12.03
N ALA A 291 4.74 -4.87 12.26
CA ALA A 291 5.13 -6.21 11.84
C ALA A 291 4.37 -7.31 12.58
N VAL A 292 4.17 -7.19 13.90
CA VAL A 292 3.36 -8.16 14.67
C VAL A 292 1.92 -8.18 14.18
N VAL A 293 1.31 -7.02 13.91
CA VAL A 293 -0.03 -6.96 13.32
C VAL A 293 -0.08 -7.64 11.95
N ALA A 294 0.94 -7.43 11.10
CA ALA A 294 1.07 -8.13 9.82
C ALA A 294 1.14 -9.66 9.99
N MET A 295 1.82 -10.14 11.03
CA MET A 295 1.91 -11.58 11.34
C MET A 295 0.58 -12.16 11.83
N ILE A 296 -0.25 -11.39 12.53
CA ILE A 296 -1.56 -11.84 13.01
C ILE A 296 -2.59 -11.88 11.87
N PHE A 297 -2.50 -10.93 10.92
CA PHE A 297 -3.47 -10.78 9.82
C PHE A 297 -2.79 -10.80 8.44
N PRO A 298 -2.17 -11.91 7.99
CA PRO A 298 -1.42 -11.97 6.74
C PRO A 298 -2.31 -12.11 5.48
N PHE A 299 -3.48 -11.45 5.45
CA PHE A 299 -4.49 -11.60 4.40
C PHE A 299 -4.43 -10.42 3.42
N PHE A 300 -3.60 -10.55 2.39
CA PHE A 300 -3.28 -9.46 1.46
C PHE A 300 -4.52 -8.72 0.91
N ASN A 301 -5.43 -9.41 0.21
CA ASN A 301 -6.58 -8.77 -0.43
C ASN A 301 -7.60 -8.23 0.59
N ASP A 302 -7.88 -8.97 1.66
CA ASP A 302 -8.87 -8.57 2.68
C ASP A 302 -8.40 -7.29 3.39
N PHE A 303 -7.10 -7.25 3.69
CA PHE A 303 -6.49 -6.14 4.38
C PHE A 303 -6.37 -4.89 3.52
N LEU A 304 -5.92 -5.01 2.27
CA LEU A 304 -5.85 -3.88 1.34
C LEU A 304 -7.24 -3.31 1.01
N GLY A 305 -8.23 -4.19 0.80
CA GLY A 305 -9.60 -3.77 0.54
C GLY A 305 -10.19 -2.96 1.69
N LEU A 306 -9.93 -3.39 2.94
CA LEU A 306 -10.38 -2.70 4.14
C LEU A 306 -9.71 -1.33 4.30
N ILE A 307 -8.40 -1.24 4.08
CA ILE A 307 -7.67 0.03 4.13
C ILE A 307 -8.20 0.99 3.07
N GLY A 308 -8.32 0.51 1.81
CA GLY A 308 -8.85 1.30 0.71
C GLY A 308 -10.25 1.83 1.00
N ALA A 309 -11.14 0.98 1.51
CA ALA A 309 -12.49 1.38 1.90
C ALA A 309 -12.48 2.43 3.03
N ALA A 310 -11.64 2.26 4.05
CA ALA A 310 -11.57 3.17 5.19
C ALA A 310 -10.97 4.54 4.81
N SER A 311 -10.03 4.58 3.85
CA SER A 311 -9.30 5.79 3.50
C SER A 311 -9.92 6.58 2.34
N PHE A 312 -10.51 5.88 1.37
CA PHE A 312 -10.93 6.48 0.09
C PHE A 312 -11.95 7.59 0.26
N TRP A 313 -13.12 7.31 0.85
CA TRP A 313 -14.12 8.34 1.04
C TRP A 313 -13.62 9.53 1.87
N PRO A 314 -13.07 9.38 3.10
CA PRO A 314 -12.71 10.54 3.89
C PRO A 314 -11.57 11.34 3.24
N LEU A 315 -10.48 10.69 2.81
CA LEU A 315 -9.24 11.37 2.44
C LEU A 315 -9.14 11.71 0.94
N THR A 316 -9.74 10.92 0.06
CA THR A 316 -9.68 11.15 -1.40
C THR A 316 -10.87 11.96 -1.90
N VAL A 317 -12.03 11.87 -1.23
CA VAL A 317 -13.27 12.49 -1.72
C VAL A 317 -13.78 13.56 -0.76
N TYR A 318 -14.22 13.20 0.44
CA TYR A 318 -14.93 14.07 1.37
C TYR A 318 -14.14 15.32 1.76
N PHE A 319 -12.95 15.17 2.36
CA PHE A 319 -12.18 16.33 2.80
C PHE A 319 -11.76 17.24 1.63
N PRO A 320 -11.24 16.72 0.50
CA PRO A 320 -10.95 17.55 -0.67
C PRO A 320 -12.18 18.33 -1.18
N VAL A 321 -13.34 17.66 -1.32
CA VAL A 321 -14.59 18.30 -1.78
C VAL A 321 -15.04 19.38 -0.80
N GLU A 322 -15.07 19.08 0.50
CA GLU A 322 -15.47 20.04 1.53
C GLU A 322 -14.52 21.25 1.58
N MET A 323 -13.21 21.03 1.51
CA MET A 323 -12.22 22.11 1.45
C MET A 323 -12.42 22.97 0.20
N TYR A 324 -12.72 22.36 -0.95
CA TYR A 324 -12.99 23.07 -2.20
C TYR A 324 -14.25 23.95 -2.11
N ILE A 325 -15.36 23.41 -1.58
CA ILE A 325 -16.61 24.14 -1.34
C ILE A 325 -16.38 25.32 -0.40
N ALA A 326 -15.67 25.09 0.71
CA ALA A 326 -15.36 26.12 1.70
C ALA A 326 -14.48 27.24 1.11
N ARG A 327 -13.46 26.89 0.31
CA ARG A 327 -12.55 27.88 -0.28
C ARG A 327 -13.15 28.70 -1.40
N THR A 328 -14.01 28.10 -2.21
CA THR A 328 -14.69 28.80 -3.30
C THR A 328 -15.93 29.57 -2.84
N ARG A 329 -16.31 29.45 -1.55
CA ARG A 329 -17.54 30.01 -0.99
C ARG A 329 -18.77 29.64 -1.84
N MET A 330 -18.81 28.39 -2.29
CA MET A 330 -19.80 27.92 -3.26
C MET A 330 -21.22 28.07 -2.70
N ARG A 331 -22.12 28.64 -3.51
CA ARG A 331 -23.52 28.82 -3.13
C ARG A 331 -24.17 27.45 -2.88
N LYS A 332 -24.73 27.25 -1.69
CA LYS A 332 -25.49 26.05 -1.35
C LYS A 332 -26.63 25.84 -2.35
N PHE A 333 -26.87 24.59 -2.71
CA PHE A 333 -27.87 24.17 -3.72
C PHE A 333 -27.63 24.67 -5.16
N SER A 334 -26.48 25.28 -5.45
CA SER A 334 -26.07 25.46 -6.84
C SER A 334 -25.80 24.10 -7.51
N LEU A 335 -25.92 24.03 -8.84
CA LEU A 335 -25.65 22.78 -9.57
C LEU A 335 -24.28 22.16 -9.24
N PRO A 336 -23.15 22.92 -9.22
CA PRO A 336 -21.86 22.35 -8.85
C PRO A 336 -21.82 21.84 -7.40
N TRP A 337 -22.47 22.56 -6.48
CA TRP A 337 -22.54 22.15 -5.07
C TRP A 337 -23.31 20.84 -4.92
N THR A 338 -24.45 20.71 -5.58
CA THR A 338 -25.29 19.52 -5.53
C THR A 338 -24.56 18.31 -6.11
N TRP A 339 -23.91 18.46 -7.28
CA TRP A 339 -23.15 17.39 -7.90
C TRP A 339 -21.95 16.92 -7.06
N LEU A 340 -21.22 17.84 -6.44
CA LEU A 340 -20.11 17.49 -5.54
C LEU A 340 -20.58 16.72 -4.30
N ASN A 341 -21.74 17.07 -3.74
CA ASN A 341 -22.33 16.34 -2.63
C ASN A 341 -22.87 14.96 -3.05
N ILE A 342 -23.50 14.85 -4.21
CA ILE A 342 -23.93 13.56 -4.78
C ILE A 342 -22.73 12.65 -4.99
N LEU A 343 -21.64 13.16 -5.60
CA LEU A 343 -20.40 12.42 -5.78
C LEU A 343 -19.85 11.92 -4.44
N SER A 344 -19.75 12.82 -3.45
CA SER A 344 -19.26 12.46 -2.11
C SER A 344 -20.11 11.38 -1.46
N PHE A 345 -21.44 11.47 -1.56
CA PHE A 345 -22.35 10.48 -1.01
C PHE A 345 -22.28 9.14 -1.76
N ALA A 346 -22.17 9.14 -3.09
CA ALA A 346 -21.98 7.93 -3.87
C ALA A 346 -20.67 7.22 -3.48
N CYS A 347 -19.57 7.97 -3.33
CA CYS A 347 -18.29 7.41 -2.87
C CYS A 347 -18.33 6.91 -1.43
N LEU A 348 -19.19 7.47 -0.57
CA LEU A 348 -19.44 6.94 0.77
C LEU A 348 -20.07 5.55 0.68
N ILE A 349 -21.12 5.38 -0.13
CA ILE A 349 -21.77 4.08 -0.34
C ILE A 349 -20.76 3.06 -0.86
N VAL A 350 -19.98 3.43 -1.87
CA VAL A 350 -18.90 2.59 -2.45
C VAL A 350 -17.91 2.14 -1.37
N SER A 351 -17.51 3.05 -0.48
CA SER A 351 -16.60 2.73 0.62
C SER A 351 -17.24 1.81 1.66
N LEU A 352 -18.52 2.02 1.99
CA LEU A 352 -19.24 1.17 2.94
C LEU A 352 -19.42 -0.26 2.43
N VAL A 353 -19.78 -0.44 1.15
CA VAL A 353 -19.90 -1.80 0.58
C VAL A 353 -18.54 -2.48 0.48
N ALA A 354 -17.50 -1.74 0.09
CA ALA A 354 -16.13 -2.26 0.04
C ALA A 354 -15.60 -2.69 1.42
N ALA A 355 -15.90 -1.91 2.46
CA ALA A 355 -15.59 -2.27 3.83
C ALA A 355 -16.33 -3.55 4.25
N ALA A 356 -17.63 -3.66 3.95
CA ALA A 356 -18.41 -4.86 4.26
C ALA A 356 -17.85 -6.12 3.59
N GLY A 357 -17.51 -6.06 2.29
CA GLY A 357 -16.90 -7.18 1.57
C GLY A 357 -15.53 -7.57 2.12
N SER A 358 -14.69 -6.59 2.47
CA SER A 358 -13.35 -6.83 3.02
C SER A 358 -13.41 -7.40 4.44
N ILE A 359 -14.35 -6.95 5.28
CA ILE A 359 -14.59 -7.50 6.62
C ILE A 359 -15.09 -8.94 6.53
N GLU A 360 -16.03 -9.24 5.61
CA GLU A 360 -16.52 -10.60 5.39
C GLU A 360 -15.38 -11.55 5.00
N GLY A 361 -14.55 -11.13 4.04
CA GLY A 361 -13.37 -11.86 3.60
C GLY A 361 -12.41 -12.11 4.77
N LEU A 362 -12.10 -11.07 5.54
CA LEU A 362 -11.23 -11.17 6.71
C LEU A 362 -11.78 -12.13 7.77
N VAL A 363 -13.07 -12.05 8.09
CA VAL A 363 -13.73 -12.94 9.07
C VAL A 363 -13.68 -14.39 8.60
N ASN A 364 -13.93 -14.64 7.31
CA ASN A 364 -13.84 -15.99 6.74
C ASN A 364 -12.41 -16.54 6.74
N SER A 365 -11.44 -15.70 6.42
CA SER A 365 -10.02 -16.02 6.48
C SER A 365 -9.58 -16.36 7.91
N LEU A 366 -10.02 -15.57 8.90
CA LEU A 366 -9.71 -15.76 10.31
C LEU A 366 -10.28 -17.06 10.90
N LYS A 367 -11.49 -17.47 10.49
CA LYS A 367 -12.10 -18.74 10.94
C LYS A 367 -11.25 -19.97 10.59
N LYS A 368 -10.47 -19.89 9.50
CA LYS A 368 -9.64 -21.00 9.01
C LYS A 368 -8.17 -20.89 9.46
N TYR A 369 -7.77 -19.71 9.92
CA TYR A 369 -6.38 -19.39 10.17
C TYR A 369 -5.96 -19.73 11.60
N LYS A 370 -4.80 -20.40 11.73
CA LYS A 370 -4.14 -20.64 13.01
C LYS A 370 -2.88 -19.77 13.08
N PRO A 371 -2.87 -18.70 13.91
CA PRO A 371 -1.73 -17.82 14.04
C PRO A 371 -0.45 -18.58 14.37
N PHE A 372 0.67 -18.14 13.79
CA PHE A 372 2.02 -18.66 14.05
C PHE A 372 2.25 -20.14 13.68
N GLN A 373 1.33 -20.78 12.96
CA GLN A 373 1.53 -22.11 12.38
C GLN A 373 1.79 -21.99 10.87
N SER A 374 2.65 -22.86 10.33
CA SER A 374 2.81 -22.98 8.88
C SER A 374 1.51 -23.55 8.29
N VAL A 375 0.93 -22.86 7.31
CA VAL A 375 -0.19 -23.39 6.52
C VAL A 375 0.28 -24.72 5.91
N GLN A 376 -0.41 -25.81 6.24
CA GLN A 376 -0.10 -27.18 5.82
C GLN A 376 -0.47 -27.43 4.36
#